data_AF-A0A223HXJ3-F1
#
_entry.id   AF-A0A223HXJ3-F1
#
_cell.length_a   1.000
_cell.length_b   1.000
_cell.length_c   1.000
_cell.angle_alpha   90.00
_cell.angle_beta   90.00
_cell.angle_gamma   90.00
#
_symmetry.space_group_name_H-M   'P 1'
#
loop_
_entity.id
_entity.type
_entity.pdbx_description
1 polymer ?
#
loop_
_entity_poly.entity_id
_entity_poly.type
_entity_poly.pdbx_seq_one_letter_code
_entity_poly.pdbx_strand_id
1 'polypeptide(L)' 'MAVQLQMNFKNKLGSNFRINVDNALETLTDDQVKTAMETIISKNIFDTSGGELVEAVSASLVSTTEKEFAVK' A
#
# COMPACT_ATOMS: atom_id res chain seq x y z
N MET A 1 3.59 -16.68 7.06
CA MET A 1 2.75 -16.17 5.97
C MET A 1 3.18 -14.73 5.78
N ALA A 2 3.59 -14.34 4.57
CA ALA A 2 3.91 -12.95 4.29
C ALA A 2 2.68 -12.32 3.62
N VAL A 3 2.04 -11.37 4.30
CA VAL A 3 1.01 -10.55 3.68
C VAL A 3 1.62 -9.21 3.30
N GLN A 4 1.35 -8.77 2.08
CA GLN A 4 1.82 -7.54 1.49
C GLN A 4 0.62 -6.61 1.30
N LEU A 5 0.68 -5.41 1.86
CA LEU A 5 -0.35 -4.41 1.68
C LEU A 5 0.02 -3.49 0.53
N GLN A 6 -0.75 -3.56 -0.54
CA GLN A 6 -0.59 -2.74 -1.73
C GLN A 6 -1.59 -1.58 -1.65
N MET A 7 -1.10 -0.35 -1.53
CA MET A 7 -1.92 0.85 -1.52
C MET A 7 -1.65 1.65 -2.78
N ASN A 8 -2.70 2.03 -3.50
CA ASN A 8 -2.66 2.94 -4.63
C ASN A 8 -3.17 4.31 -4.20
N PHE A 9 -2.40 5.32 -4.55
CA PHE A 9 -2.69 6.71 -4.30
C PHE A 9 -2.60 7.49 -5.60
N LYS A 10 -3.24 8.65 -5.61
CA LYS A 10 -3.12 9.65 -6.66
C LYS A 10 -2.42 10.86 -6.08
N ASN A 11 -1.44 11.37 -6.82
CA ASN A 11 -0.77 12.61 -6.45
C ASN A 11 -1.44 13.82 -7.11
N LYS A 12 -1.01 15.01 -6.68
CA LYS A 12 -1.53 16.30 -7.14
C LYS A 12 -1.41 16.52 -8.65
N LEU A 13 -0.39 15.92 -9.29
CA LEU A 13 -0.20 15.95 -10.74
C LEU A 13 -1.11 14.96 -11.50
N GLY A 14 -1.92 14.17 -10.80
CA GLY A 14 -2.77 13.13 -11.38
C GLY A 14 -2.04 11.83 -11.72
N SER A 15 -0.78 11.67 -11.32
CA SER A 15 -0.04 10.41 -11.47
C SER A 15 -0.43 9.42 -10.38
N ASN A 16 -0.42 8.14 -10.75
CA ASN A 16 -0.75 7.05 -9.85
C ASN A 16 0.50 6.56 -9.13
N PHE A 17 0.49 6.52 -7.81
CA PHE A 17 1.58 6.07 -6.97
C PHE A 17 1.17 4.82 -6.21
N ARG A 18 1.97 3.76 -6.31
CA ARG A 18 1.69 2.49 -5.62
C ARG A 18 2.73 2.27 -4.52
N ILE A 19 2.25 2.15 -3.29
CA ILE A 19 3.05 1.80 -2.12
C ILE A 19 2.82 0.32 -1.83
N ASN A 20 3.90 -0.43 -1.71
CA ASN A 20 3.86 -1.82 -1.28
C ASN A 20 4.50 -1.89 0.10
N VAL A 21 3.76 -2.42 1.07
CA VAL A 21 4.24 -2.64 2.44
C VAL A 21 4.30 -4.14 2.68
N ASP A 22 5.51 -4.68 2.66
CA ASP A 22 5.78 -6.05 3.07
C ASP A 22 5.61 -6.20 4.59
N ASN A 23 5.24 -7.42 5.04
CA ASN A 23 4.94 -7.72 6.44
C ASN A 23 3.79 -6.88 7.01
N ALA A 24 2.73 -6.68 6.22
CA ALA A 24 1.51 -6.08 6.75
C ALA A 24 0.87 -7.00 7.80
N LEU A 25 0.01 -6.45 8.65
CA LEU A 25 -0.76 -7.25 9.61
C LEU A 25 -1.93 -7.92 8.88
N GLU A 26 -2.07 -9.23 9.02
CA GLU A 26 -3.17 -10.01 8.42
C GLU A 26 -4.55 -9.69 9.06
N THR A 27 -4.55 -9.09 10.24
CA THR A 27 -5.75 -8.60 10.93
C THR A 27 -6.12 -7.16 10.55
N LEU A 28 -5.51 -6.60 9.50
CA LEU A 28 -5.84 -5.26 9.04
C LEU A 28 -7.26 -5.23 8.48
N THR A 29 -8.09 -4.39 9.07
CA THR A 29 -9.42 -4.06 8.58
C THR A 29 -9.38 -2.87 7.63
N ASP A 30 -10.43 -2.75 6.82
CA ASP A 30 -10.61 -1.67 5.84
C ASP A 30 -10.43 -0.29 6.47
N ASP A 31 -10.92 -0.12 7.70
CA ASP A 31 -10.84 1.13 8.47
C ASP A 31 -9.41 1.50 8.89
N GLN A 32 -8.61 0.51 9.29
CA GLN A 32 -7.19 0.71 9.62
C GLN A 32 -6.38 1.07 8.39
N VAL A 33 -6.65 0.40 7.26
CA VAL A 33 -5.99 0.69 5.99
C VAL A 33 -6.37 2.09 5.52
N LYS A 34 -7.65 2.46 5.59
CA LYS A 34 -8.12 3.81 5.25
C LYS A 34 -7.47 4.88 6.13
N THR A 35 -7.43 4.66 7.44
CA THR A 35 -6.77 5.58 8.39
C THR A 35 -5.28 5.72 8.09
N ALA A 36 -4.60 4.62 7.76
CA ALA A 36 -3.21 4.65 7.34
C ALA A 36 -3.02 5.46 6.04
N MET A 37 -3.88 5.25 5.03
CA MET A 37 -3.88 6.00 3.78
C MET A 37 -4.11 7.50 4.00
N GLU A 38 -5.07 7.87 4.86
CA GLU A 38 -5.34 9.27 5.21
C GLU A 38 -4.18 9.89 6.00
N THR A 39 -3.57 9.13 6.92
CA THR A 39 -2.39 9.58 7.67
C THR A 39 -1.20 9.81 6.75
N ILE A 40 -1.01 8.96 5.74
CA ILE A 40 0.05 9.10 4.72
C ILE A 40 -0.15 10.39 3.92
N ILE A 41 -1.38 10.66 3.47
CA ILE A 41 -1.75 11.90 2.76
C ILE A 41 -1.56 13.12 3.66
N SER A 42 -2.08 13.07 4.89
CA SER A 42 -2.02 14.17 5.85
C SER A 42 -0.60 14.48 6.31
N LYS A 43 0.23 13.45 6.54
CA LYS A 43 1.63 13.63 6.90
C LYS A 43 2.45 14.18 5.74
N ASN A 44 2.04 13.92 4.50
CA ASN A 44 2.74 14.39 3.31
C ASN A 44 4.24 14.02 3.32
N ILE A 45 4.57 12.89 3.95
CA ILE A 45 5.95 12.43 4.15
C ILE A 45 6.49 11.66 2.94
N PHE A 46 5.64 11.41 1.94
CA PHE A 46 6.02 10.74 0.71
C PHE A 46 6.03 11.75 -0.43
N ASP A 47 7.23 12.19 -0.79
CA ASP A 47 7.47 13.02 -1.95
C ASP A 47 7.49 12.11 -3.20
N THR A 48 6.48 12.25 -4.06
CA THR A 48 6.43 11.52 -5.34
C THR A 48 6.87 12.44 -6.47
N SER A 49 7.31 11.89 -7.61
CA SER A 49 7.69 12.72 -8.76
C SER A 49 6.58 13.66 -9.28
N GLY A 50 5.31 13.45 -8.90
CA GLY A 50 4.20 14.36 -9.20
C GLY A 50 3.67 15.12 -7.96
N GLY A 51 4.53 15.30 -6.96
CA GLY A 51 4.23 16.03 -5.73
C GLY A 51 3.46 15.20 -4.70
N GLU A 52 2.72 15.92 -3.87
CA GLU A 52 1.99 15.43 -2.70
C GLU A 52 0.94 14.37 -3.07
N LEU A 53 0.77 13.35 -2.24
CA LEU A 53 -0.35 12.41 -2.34
C LEU A 53 -1.62 13.14 -1.93
N VAL A 54 -2.64 13.17 -2.79
CA VAL A 54 -3.89 13.91 -2.55
C VAL A 54 -5.10 13.00 -2.39
N GLU A 55 -5.05 11.78 -2.92
CA GLU A 55 -6.19 10.87 -2.90
C GLU A 55 -5.76 9.42 -2.70
N ALA A 56 -6.51 8.71 -1.85
CA ALA A 56 -6.41 7.27 -1.65
C ALA A 56 -7.31 6.56 -2.66
N VAL A 57 -6.74 5.86 -3.64
CA VAL A 57 -7.50 5.25 -4.74
C VAL A 57 -8.03 3.88 -4.33
N SER A 58 -7.14 3.01 -3.86
CA SER A 58 -7.50 1.65 -3.45
C SER A 58 -6.41 1.03 -2.60
N ALA A 59 -6.77 0.05 -1.78
CA ALA A 59 -5.81 -0.81 -1.11
C ALA A 59 -6.19 -2.28 -1.29
N SER A 60 -5.18 -3.14 -1.30
CA SER A 60 -5.34 -4.58 -1.49
C SER A 60 -4.33 -5.32 -0.62
N LEU A 61 -4.82 -6.23 0.21
CA LEU A 61 -3.98 -7.10 1.00
C LEU A 61 -3.71 -8.37 0.19
N VAL A 62 -2.44 -8.66 -0.09
CA VAL A 62 -1.99 -9.78 -0.90
C VAL A 62 -1.25 -10.77 0.00
N SER A 63 -1.82 -11.96 0.17
CA SER A 63 -1.19 -13.03 0.95
C SER A 63 -0.37 -13.92 0.02
N THR A 64 0.95 -13.74 -0.01
CA THR A 64 1.82 -14.57 -0.85
C THR A 64 2.18 -15.84 -0.07
N THR A 65 1.79 -17.00 -0.61
CA THR A 65 2.24 -18.31 -0.10
C THR A 65 3.34 -18.83 -1.01
N GLU A 66 4.59 -18.57 -0.64
CA GLU A 66 5.75 -19.13 -1.32
C GLU A 66 5.87 -20.60 -0.95
N LYS A 67 5.78 -21.46 -1.97
CA LYS A 67 5.97 -22.90 -1.82
C LYS A 67 7.18 -23.28 -2.66
N GLU A 68 8.32 -23.48 -2.00
CA GLU A 68 9.51 -24.02 -2.66
C GLU A 68 9.22 -25.44 -3.13
N PHE A 69 9.41 -25.67 -4.43
CA PHE A 69 9.40 -27.00 -5.02
C PHE A 69 10.84 -27.40 -5.29
N ALA A 70 11.29 -28.48 -4.65
CA ALA A 70 12.57 -29.09 -4.98
C ALA A 70 12.43 -29.78 -6.35
N VAL A 71 12.90 -29.11 -7.41
CA VAL A 71 13.16 -29.76 -8.69
C VAL A 71 14.52 -30.43 -8.53
N LYS A 72 14.51 -31.72 -8.24
CA LYS A 72 15.70 -32.58 -8.20
C LYS A 72 15.76 -33.44 -9.46
#